data_AF-A0A9D9MK73-F1
#
_entry.id   AF-A0A9D9MK73-F1
#
_cell.length_a   1.000
_cell.length_b   1.000
_cell.length_c   1.000
_cell.angle_alpha   90.00
_cell.angle_beta   90.00
_cell.angle_gamma   90.00
#
_symmetry.space_group_name_H-M   'P 1'
#
loop_
_entity.id
_entity.type
_entity.pdbx_description
1 polymer ?
#
loop_
_entity_poly.entity_id
_entity_poly.type
_entity_poly.pdbx_seq_one_letter_code
_entity_poly.pdbx_strand_id
1 'polypeptide(L)'
;MSFVVRYSVTAKDDLARLYDHLLDRATTLEDLDLAERALAAIAAAVESLRRSPFIYRKADDDPFLRELLIPFGHSGYVALFEIEDAATVTILAVRQQLEDDYH
;
A
#
# COMPACT_ATOMS: atom_id res chain seq x y z
N MET A 1 -22.18 0.98 5.55
CA MET A 1 -21.54 -0.33 5.30
C MET A 1 -20.04 -0.09 5.25
N SER A 2 -19.23 -1.01 5.78
CA SER A 2 -17.77 -0.91 5.73
C SER A 2 -17.19 -2.16 5.07
N PHE A 3 -16.22 -1.98 4.18
CA PHE A 3 -15.48 -3.07 3.57
C PHE A 3 -14.57 -3.74 4.60
N VAL A 4 -14.42 -5.05 4.49
CA VAL A 4 -13.34 -5.81 5.08
C VAL A 4 -12.13 -5.66 4.18
N VAL A 5 -11.02 -5.20 4.74
CA VAL A 5 -9.77 -5.05 4.00
C VAL A 5 -8.83 -6.18 4.40
N ARG A 6 -8.28 -6.88 3.41
CA ARG A 6 -7.31 -7.96 3.61
C ARG A 6 -6.12 -7.81 2.69
N TYR A 7 -5.01 -8.43 3.06
CA TYR A 7 -3.80 -8.47 2.25
C TYR A 7 -3.68 -9.81 1.55
N SER A 8 -3.34 -9.80 0.26
CA SER A 8 -2.86 -10.98 -0.45
C SER A 8 -1.54 -11.47 0.14
N VAL A 9 -1.09 -12.66 -0.26
CA VAL A 9 0.25 -13.15 0.11
C VAL A 9 1.32 -12.22 -0.47
N THR A 10 1.19 -11.86 -1.76
CA THR A 10 2.09 -10.93 -2.44
C THR A 10 2.23 -9.60 -1.69
N ALA A 11 1.11 -8.99 -1.29
CA ALA A 11 1.15 -7.71 -0.57
C ALA A 11 1.83 -7.82 0.80
N LYS A 12 1.71 -8.97 1.49
CA LYS A 12 2.44 -9.21 2.74
C LYS A 12 3.94 -9.35 2.49
N ASP A 13 4.30 -10.08 1.45
CA ASP A 13 5.71 -10.25 1.05
C ASP A 13 6.32 -8.91 0.63
N ASP A 14 5.56 -8.07 -0.07
CA ASP A 14 5.97 -6.72 -0.44
C ASP A 14 6.27 -5.84 0.79
N LEU A 15 5.39 -5.87 1.80
CA LEU A 15 5.58 -5.14 3.05
C LEU A 15 6.80 -5.64 3.83
N ALA A 16 7.02 -6.96 3.86
CA ALA A 16 8.19 -7.55 4.49
C ALA A 16 9.48 -7.10 3.78
N ARG A 17 9.54 -7.21 2.45
CA ARG A 17 10.69 -6.76 1.66
C ARG A 17 10.95 -5.26 1.81
N LEU A 18 9.89 -4.45 1.88
CA LEU A 18 10.02 -3.02 2.13
C LEU A 18 10.66 -2.76 3.50
N TYR A 19 10.17 -3.43 4.54
CA TYR A 19 10.70 -3.27 5.89
C TYR A 19 12.16 -3.70 5.98
N ASP A 20 12.50 -4.87 5.44
CA ASP A 20 13.87 -5.38 5.37
C ASP A 20 14.79 -4.40 4.62
N HIS A 21 14.35 -3.85 3.48
CA HIS A 21 15.12 -2.86 2.74
C HIS A 21 15.40 -1.59 3.55
N LEU A 22 14.42 -1.10 4.33
CA LEU A 22 14.60 0.07 5.16
C LEU A 22 15.53 -0.23 6.35
N LEU A 23 15.43 -1.42 6.94
CA LEU A 23 16.34 -1.88 8.00
C LEU A 23 17.79 -2.02 7.52
N ASP A 24 18.01 -2.62 6.35
CA ASP A 24 19.35 -2.81 5.78
C ASP A 24 20.07 -1.49 5.51
N ARG A 25 19.30 -0.41 5.29
CA ARG A 25 19.82 0.95 5.07
C ARG A 25 19.91 1.77 6.35
N ALA A 26 19.37 1.29 7.46
CA ALA A 26 19.36 2.03 8.71
C ALA A 26 20.75 2.05 9.34
N THR A 27 21.32 3.25 9.46
CA THR A 27 22.62 3.48 10.11
C THR A 27 22.48 4.19 11.44
N THR A 28 21.31 4.77 11.70
CA THR A 28 20.96 5.53 12.88
C THR A 28 19.62 5.05 13.47
N LEU A 29 19.34 5.45 14.71
CA LEU A 29 18.03 5.21 15.32
C LEU A 29 16.89 5.94 14.59
N GLU A 30 17.18 7.07 13.94
CA GLU A 30 16.20 7.82 13.15
C GLU A 30 15.82 7.06 11.86
N ASP A 31 16.78 6.37 11.24
CA ASP A 31 16.52 5.52 10.09
C ASP A 31 15.63 4.30 10.45
N LEU A 32 15.81 3.76 11.66
CA LEU A 32 14.97 2.68 12.16
C LEU A 32 13.52 3.15 12.40
N ASP A 33 13.34 4.33 12.98
CA ASP A 33 12.01 4.97 13.15
C ASP A 33 11.32 5.20 11.79
N LEU A 34 12.10 5.50 10.74
CA LEU A 34 11.56 5.67 9.39
C LEU A 34 10.90 4.40 8.86
N ALA A 35 11.47 3.22 9.13
CA ALA A 35 10.91 1.93 8.71
C ALA A 35 9.54 1.67 9.37
N GLU A 36 9.44 1.89 10.68
CA GLU A 36 8.19 1.73 11.42
C GLU A 36 7.13 2.74 10.94
N ARG A 37 7.53 4.00 10.72
CA ARG A 37 6.64 5.04 10.24
C ARG A 37 6.14 4.79 8.82
N ALA A 38 6.95 4.17 7.96
CA ALA A 38 6.54 3.79 6.62
C ALA A 38 5.39 2.76 6.67
N LEU A 39 5.55 1.69 7.45
CA LEU A 39 4.51 0.68 7.63
C LEU A 39 3.25 1.26 8.27
N ALA A 40 3.40 2.14 9.26
CA ALA A 40 2.28 2.81 9.91
C ALA A 40 1.50 3.70 8.93
N ALA A 41 2.20 4.45 8.06
CA ALA A 41 1.57 5.27 7.04
C ALA A 41 0.78 4.42 6.03
N ILE A 42 1.35 3.28 5.61
CA ILE A 42 0.66 2.35 4.71
C ILE A 42 -0.58 1.77 5.37
N ALA A 43 -0.47 1.27 6.61
CA ALA A 43 -1.62 0.72 7.35
C ALA A 43 -2.73 1.76 7.53
N ALA A 44 -2.39 2.99 7.92
CA ALA A 44 -3.35 4.08 8.09
C ALA A 44 -4.05 4.45 6.78
N ALA A 45 -3.31 4.48 5.66
CA ALA A 45 -3.89 4.73 4.35
C ALA A 45 -4.82 3.58 3.93
N VAL A 46 -4.44 2.33 4.13
CA VAL A 46 -5.26 1.15 3.79
C VAL A 46 -6.57 1.12 4.58
N GLU A 47 -6.59 1.59 5.83
CA GLU A 47 -7.82 1.68 6.63
C GLU A 47 -8.89 2.59 6.02
N SER A 48 -8.50 3.58 5.20
CA SER A 48 -9.44 4.45 4.51
C SER A 48 -10.29 3.71 3.46
N LEU A 49 -9.79 2.59 2.91
CA LEU A 49 -10.50 1.74 1.95
C LEU A 49 -11.76 1.10 2.55
N ARG A 50 -11.86 0.98 3.87
CA ARG A 50 -13.06 0.44 4.54
C ARG A 50 -14.31 1.25 4.25
N ARG A 51 -14.19 2.55 3.98
CA ARG A 51 -15.35 3.44 3.80
C ARG A 51 -15.68 3.68 2.35
N SER A 52 -14.66 3.97 1.53
CA SER A 52 -14.88 4.53 0.21
C SER A 52 -13.83 4.05 -0.81
N PRO A 53 -13.72 2.75 -1.12
CA PRO A 53 -12.68 2.24 -2.01
C PRO A 53 -12.88 2.70 -3.47
N PHE A 54 -14.11 3.07 -3.84
CA PHE A 54 -14.46 3.52 -5.20
C PHE A 54 -14.06 4.98 -5.52
N ILE A 55 -13.44 5.72 -4.59
CA ILE A 55 -12.98 7.10 -4.86
C ILE A 55 -11.56 7.15 -5.42
N TYR A 56 -10.80 6.06 -5.25
CA TYR A 56 -9.39 6.01 -5.64
C TYR A 56 -9.23 5.79 -7.15
N ARG A 57 -8.04 6.07 -7.65
CA ARG A 57 -7.72 5.99 -9.09
C ARG A 57 -7.90 4.56 -9.60
N LYS A 58 -8.45 4.39 -10.80
CA LYS A 58 -8.45 3.10 -11.51
C LYS A 58 -7.04 2.81 -12.03
N ALA A 59 -6.56 1.60 -11.81
CA ALA A 59 -5.25 1.17 -12.28
C ALA A 59 -5.25 0.86 -13.79
N ASP A 60 -6.39 0.41 -14.31
CA ASP A 60 -6.59 0.00 -15.70
C ASP A 60 -8.06 0.25 -16.11
N ASP A 61 -8.48 -0.31 -17.25
CA ASP A 61 -9.88 -0.28 -17.73
C ASP A 61 -10.86 -1.00 -16.78
N ASP A 62 -10.35 -1.91 -15.94
CA ASP A 62 -11.13 -2.56 -14.88
C ASP A 62 -11.53 -1.55 -13.76
N PRO A 63 -12.84 -1.28 -13.54
CA PRO A 63 -13.28 -0.35 -12.51
C PRO A 63 -13.08 -0.83 -11.06
N PHE A 64 -12.77 -2.11 -10.84
CA PHE A 64 -12.54 -2.70 -9.53
C PHE A 64 -11.07 -2.76 -9.15
N LEU A 65 -10.16 -2.72 -10.13
CA LEU A 65 -8.72 -2.64 -9.92
C LEU A 65 -8.26 -1.18 -9.76
N ARG A 66 -7.66 -0.86 -8.61
CA ARG A 66 -7.44 0.52 -8.18
C ARG A 66 -6.15 0.72 -7.42
N GLU A 67 -5.69 1.97 -7.41
CA GLU A 67 -4.46 2.39 -6.76
C GLU A 67 -4.73 3.40 -5.65
N LEU A 68 -4.18 3.12 -4.49
CA LEU A 68 -4.10 4.05 -3.37
C LEU A 68 -2.68 4.64 -3.32
N LEU A 69 -2.59 5.95 -3.57
CA LEU A 69 -1.36 6.70 -3.37
C LEU A 69 -1.20 7.05 -1.89
N ILE A 70 -0.01 6.78 -1.35
CA ILE A 70 0.32 6.91 0.06
C ILE A 70 1.52 7.86 0.19
N PRO A 71 1.28 9.16 0.43
CA PRO A 71 2.35 10.13 0.58
C PRO A 71 3.22 9.79 1.80
N PHE A 72 4.52 9.55 1.57
CA PHE A 72 5.49 9.27 2.62
C PHE A 72 6.91 9.55 2.13
N GLY A 73 7.72 10.24 2.95
CA GLY A 73 9.10 10.57 2.58
C GLY A 73 9.17 11.38 1.27
N HIS A 74 10.12 11.03 0.40
CA HIS A 74 10.34 11.74 -0.87
C HIS A 74 9.59 11.12 -2.06
N SER A 75 9.33 9.81 -2.03
CA SER A 75 8.80 9.05 -3.15
C SER A 75 7.40 8.49 -2.93
N GLY A 76 6.95 8.32 -1.69
CA GLY A 76 5.66 7.70 -1.36
C GLY A 76 5.56 6.21 -1.72
N TYR A 77 4.40 5.64 -1.44
CA TYR A 77 4.05 4.26 -1.79
C TYR A 77 2.76 4.22 -2.62
N VAL A 78 2.59 3.15 -3.39
CA VAL A 78 1.31 2.79 -4.03
C VAL A 78 0.87 1.43 -3.50
N ALA A 79 -0.39 1.34 -3.09
CA ALA A 79 -1.05 0.05 -2.87
C ALA A 79 -2.01 -0.23 -4.02
N LEU A 80 -1.75 -1.30 -4.77
CA LEU A 80 -2.69 -1.84 -5.75
C LEU A 80 -3.71 -2.70 -5.01
N PHE A 81 -5.00 -2.47 -5.25
CA PHE A 81 -6.07 -3.21 -4.62
C PHE A 81 -7.21 -3.51 -5.57
N GLU A 82 -7.95 -4.56 -5.25
CA GLU A 82 -9.16 -4.96 -5.95
C GLU A 82 -10.36 -4.90 -5.01
N ILE A 83 -11.48 -4.40 -5.53
CA ILE A 83 -12.78 -4.48 -4.86
C ILE A 83 -13.46 -5.76 -5.33
N GLU A 84 -13.28 -6.85 -4.57
CA GLU A 84 -13.71 -8.20 -4.96
C GLU A 84 -15.23 -8.34 -5.00
N ASP A 85 -15.92 -7.70 -4.06
CA ASP A 85 -17.38 -7.74 -3.93
C ASP A 85 -17.93 -6.52 -3.18
N ALA A 86 -19.22 -6.55 -2.81
CA ALA A 86 -19.90 -5.45 -2.13
C ALA A 86 -19.40 -5.18 -0.69
N ALA A 87 -18.54 -6.03 -0.14
CA ALA A 87 -18.07 -5.98 1.24
C ALA A 87 -16.56 -6.25 1.40
N THR A 88 -15.83 -6.65 0.36
CA THR A 88 -14.42 -7.07 0.45
C THR A 88 -13.50 -6.26 -0.44
N VAL A 89 -12.36 -5.84 0.11
CA VAL A 89 -11.23 -5.23 -0.62
C VAL A 89 -9.97 -6.03 -0.32
N THR A 90 -9.23 -6.39 -1.36
CA THR A 90 -7.95 -7.08 -1.25
C THR A 90 -6.82 -6.19 -1.73
N ILE A 91 -5.84 -5.92 -0.86
CA ILE A 91 -4.57 -5.35 -1.27
C ILE A 91 -3.80 -6.43 -2.02
N LEU A 92 -3.51 -6.17 -3.29
CA LEU A 92 -2.82 -7.09 -4.19
C LEU A 92 -1.30 -6.94 -4.09
N ALA A 93 -0.82 -5.71 -4.05
CA ALA A 93 0.61 -5.39 -3.99
C ALA A 93 0.86 -4.02 -3.33
N VAL A 94 2.07 -3.82 -2.79
CA VAL A 94 2.55 -2.53 -2.25
C VAL A 94 3.93 -2.22 -2.81
N ARG A 95 4.12 -1.03 -3.39
CA ARG A 95 5.39 -0.65 -4.07
C ARG A 95 5.79 0.78 -3.75
N GLN A 96 7.07 1.13 -3.93
CA GLN A 96 7.50 2.53 -3.93
C GLN A 96 7.10 3.21 -5.25
N GLN A 97 6.70 4.49 -5.23
CA GLN A 97 6.25 5.14 -6.49
C GLN A 97 7.38 5.35 -7.51
N LEU A 98 8.64 5.30 -7.08
CA LEU A 98 9.82 5.41 -7.96
C LEU A 98 10.37 4.05 -8.41
N GLU A 99 9.76 2.93 -8.01
CA GLU A 99 10.00 1.65 -8.68
C GLU A 99 9.24 1.68 -10.02
N ASP A 100 10.01 1.70 -11.09
CA ASP A 100 9.74 2.22 -12.43
C ASP A 100 8.83 1.32 -13.31
N ASP A 101 7.68 0.85 -12.80
CA ASP A 101 6.89 -0.22 -13.47
C ASP A 101 5.41 0.12 -13.73
N TYR A 102 5.10 1.33 -14.24
CA TYR A 102 3.78 1.60 -14.84
C TYR A 102 3.90 2.36 -16.16
N HIS A 103 4.15 1.60 -17.22
CA HIS A 103 3.86 1.94 -18.61
C HIS A 103 3.06 0.82 -19.26
#